data_AF-B4D2M2-F1
#
_entry.id   AF-B4D2M2-F1
#
_cell.length_a   1.000
_cell.length_b   1.000
_cell.length_c   1.000
_cell.angle_alpha   90.00
_cell.angle_beta   90.00
_cell.angle_gamma   90.00
#
_symmetry.space_group_name_H-M   'P 1'
#
loop_
_entity.id
_entity.type
_entity.pdbx_description
1 polymer ?
#
loop_
_entity_poly.entity_id
_entity_poly.type
_entity_poly.pdbx_seq_one_letter_code
_entity_poly.pdbx_strand_id
1 'polypeptide(L)'
;MPEPKLPDSLLQTLQDSLEKKDSGLPLATAQDLARISYGFAYIVLPDLVYRSFEEFLKSWHDSWPMGWMLCDFGCSKENVRTTIEQKAAFKTTTAPFGPNCDGYFVQFPPPPPYPILSEEEFQALIASKQRPRLAPYFAAVIHDRTSGDRNYFTLGQSPAGGTTFRTVTEEGENCNLGPGPEPDLAKFYQHIVDFAVG
;
A
#
# COMPACT_ATOMS: atom_id res chain seq x y z
N MET A 1 25.59 -15.13 -13.54
CA MET A 1 24.89 -14.55 -12.38
C MET A 1 23.77 -15.49 -12.02
N PRO A 2 23.61 -15.91 -10.75
CA PRO A 2 22.45 -16.71 -10.37
C PRO A 2 21.18 -15.87 -10.55
N GLU A 3 20.14 -16.44 -11.16
CA GLU A 3 18.82 -15.81 -11.25
C GLU A 3 18.33 -15.50 -9.83
N PRO A 4 17.85 -14.26 -9.56
CA PRO A 4 17.16 -13.98 -8.31
C PRO A 4 15.84 -14.75 -8.35
N LYS A 5 15.76 -15.78 -7.50
CA LYS A 5 14.49 -16.45 -7.21
C LYS A 5 13.69 -15.51 -6.30
N LEU A 6 12.41 -15.32 -6.62
CA LEU A 6 11.42 -14.89 -5.62
C LEU A 6 11.72 -15.67 -4.33
N PRO A 7 11.83 -15.01 -3.17
CA PRO A 7 12.22 -15.72 -1.96
C PRO A 7 11.25 -16.88 -1.78
N ASP A 8 11.74 -18.12 -1.75
CA ASP A 8 10.92 -19.35 -1.84
C ASP A 8 9.72 -19.33 -0.86
N SER A 9 9.88 -18.61 0.26
CA SER A 9 8.84 -18.26 1.22
C SER A 9 7.57 -17.62 0.63
N LEU A 10 7.66 -16.77 -0.39
CA LEU A 10 6.56 -16.01 -0.97
C LEU A 10 5.73 -16.90 -1.91
N LEU A 11 6.39 -17.73 -2.72
CA LEU A 11 5.75 -18.75 -3.55
C LEU A 11 5.10 -19.85 -2.70
N GLN A 12 5.78 -20.32 -1.64
CA GLN A 12 5.20 -21.28 -0.69
C GLN A 12 3.97 -20.69 0.01
N THR A 13 4.03 -19.42 0.44
CA THR A 13 2.88 -18.74 1.07
C THR A 13 1.68 -18.63 0.12
N LEU A 14 1.91 -18.41 -1.18
CA LEU A 14 0.84 -18.36 -2.18
C LEU A 14 0.22 -19.74 -2.41
N GLN A 15 1.03 -20.80 -2.46
CA GLN A 15 0.55 -22.18 -2.57
C GLN A 15 -0.27 -22.58 -1.33
N ASP A 16 0.24 -22.33 -0.13
CA ASP A 16 -0.44 -22.63 1.14
C ASP A 16 -1.76 -21.84 1.29
N SER A 17 -1.86 -20.65 0.69
CA SER A 17 -3.07 -19.82 0.74
C SER A 17 -4.18 -20.34 -0.19
N LEU A 18 -3.82 -20.99 -1.30
CA LEU A 18 -4.79 -21.60 -2.22
C LEU A 18 -5.42 -22.88 -1.65
N GLU A 19 -4.71 -23.60 -0.78
CA GLU A 19 -5.18 -24.85 -0.16
C GLU A 19 -6.10 -24.62 1.06
N LYS A 20 -6.11 -23.42 1.66
CA LYS A 20 -6.82 -23.11 2.92
C LYS A 20 -8.34 -22.86 2.82
N LYS A 21 -9.02 -23.38 1.80
CA LYS A 21 -10.46 -23.13 1.56
C LYS A 21 -11.39 -23.65 2.68
N ASP A 22 -10.91 -24.55 3.54
CA ASP A 22 -11.61 -25.10 4.71
C ASP A 22 -10.81 -24.98 6.04
N SER A 23 -9.90 -24.02 6.12
CA SER A 23 -8.90 -23.90 7.21
C SER A 23 -9.44 -23.56 8.61
N GLY A 24 -10.75 -23.38 8.79
CA GLY A 24 -11.34 -22.92 10.06
C GLY A 24 -10.94 -21.49 10.46
N LEU A 25 -10.18 -20.78 9.61
CA LEU A 25 -9.74 -19.41 9.88
C LEU A 25 -10.92 -18.41 9.81
N PRO A 26 -10.92 -17.38 10.65
CA PRO A 26 -11.92 -16.32 10.59
C PRO A 26 -11.79 -15.50 9.31
N LEU A 27 -12.91 -14.94 8.83
CA LEU A 27 -12.91 -13.96 7.74
C LEU A 27 -12.20 -12.69 8.19
N ALA A 28 -11.42 -12.10 7.29
CA ALA A 28 -10.80 -10.80 7.50
C ALA A 28 -11.90 -9.76 7.76
N THR A 29 -11.74 -8.98 8.84
CA THR A 29 -12.62 -7.83 9.12
C THR A 29 -12.12 -6.59 8.37
N ALA A 30 -12.92 -5.52 8.35
CA ALA A 30 -12.46 -4.23 7.82
C ALA A 30 -11.20 -3.72 8.56
N GLN A 31 -11.09 -4.00 9.86
CA GLN A 31 -9.93 -3.64 10.65
C GLN A 31 -8.68 -4.45 10.27
N ASP A 32 -8.85 -5.74 9.95
CA ASP A 32 -7.76 -6.58 9.44
C ASP A 32 -7.27 -6.06 8.09
N LEU A 33 -8.19 -5.77 7.16
CA LEU A 33 -7.84 -5.24 5.85
C LEU A 33 -7.15 -3.87 5.95
N ALA A 34 -7.57 -3.00 6.87
CA ALA A 34 -6.92 -1.72 7.12
C ALA A 34 -5.48 -1.89 7.62
N ARG A 35 -5.27 -2.85 8.54
CA ARG A 35 -3.94 -3.21 9.06
C ARG A 35 -3.04 -3.82 7.98
N ILE A 36 -3.58 -4.71 7.17
CA ILE A 36 -2.89 -5.31 6.01
C ILE A 36 -2.48 -4.21 5.04
N SER A 37 -3.41 -3.33 4.67
CA SER A 37 -3.18 -2.21 3.75
C SER A 37 -2.08 -1.28 4.26
N TYR A 38 -2.09 -0.96 5.57
CA TYR A 38 -1.02 -0.20 6.21
C TYR A 38 0.34 -0.88 6.06
N GLY A 39 0.43 -2.19 6.33
CA GLY A 39 1.67 -2.95 6.17
C GLY A 39 2.21 -2.90 4.74
N PHE A 40 1.33 -2.99 3.74
CA PHE A 40 1.76 -2.89 2.34
C PHE A 40 2.19 -1.49 1.94
N ALA A 41 1.39 -0.47 2.23
CA ALA A 41 1.67 0.89 1.80
C ALA A 41 2.92 1.49 2.45
N TYR A 42 3.22 1.14 3.70
CA TYR A 42 4.30 1.81 4.44
C TYR A 42 5.54 0.95 4.67
N ILE A 43 5.52 -0.33 4.29
CA ILE A 43 6.62 -1.26 4.54
C ILE A 43 6.92 -2.07 3.28
N VAL A 44 5.98 -2.92 2.85
CA VAL A 44 6.28 -3.93 1.81
C VAL A 44 6.47 -3.31 0.42
N LEU A 45 5.56 -2.43 -0.01
CA LEU A 45 5.66 -1.82 -1.34
C LEU A 45 6.87 -0.88 -1.47
N PRO A 46 7.17 0.03 -0.53
CA PRO A 46 8.40 0.82 -0.58
C PRO A 46 9.65 -0.06 -0.66
N ASP A 47 9.74 -1.11 0.17
CA ASP A 47 10.88 -2.02 0.17
C ASP A 47 11.06 -2.71 -1.19
N LEU A 48 9.97 -3.24 -1.75
CA LEU A 48 9.98 -3.87 -3.06
C LEU A 48 10.37 -2.88 -4.17
N VAL A 49 9.87 -1.64 -4.11
CA VAL A 49 10.18 -0.59 -5.09
C VAL A 49 11.65 -0.19 -5.05
N TYR A 50 12.20 0.05 -3.87
CA TYR A 50 13.55 0.59 -3.74
C TYR A 50 14.63 -0.48 -3.79
N ARG A 51 14.39 -1.66 -3.19
CA ARG A 51 15.40 -2.74 -3.11
C ARG A 51 15.32 -3.77 -4.24
N SER A 52 14.14 -3.99 -4.80
CA SER A 52 13.88 -5.09 -5.73
C SER A 52 12.95 -4.66 -6.89
N PHE A 53 13.24 -3.54 -7.54
CA PHE A 53 12.32 -2.95 -8.53
C PHE A 53 12.00 -3.87 -9.72
N GLU A 54 12.95 -4.68 -10.18
CA GLU A 54 12.68 -5.68 -11.22
C GLU A 54 11.66 -6.74 -10.76
N GLU A 55 11.73 -7.16 -9.49
CA GLU A 55 10.74 -8.06 -8.90
C GLU A 55 9.39 -7.37 -8.74
N PHE A 56 9.38 -6.09 -8.35
CA PHE A 56 8.17 -5.26 -8.35
C PHE A 56 7.50 -5.28 -9.72
N LEU A 57 8.23 -4.94 -10.80
CA LEU A 57 7.70 -4.88 -12.15
C LEU A 57 7.23 -6.25 -12.64
N LYS A 58 8.02 -7.29 -12.39
CA LYS A 58 7.65 -8.66 -12.72
C LYS A 58 6.33 -9.05 -12.07
N SER A 59 6.22 -8.89 -10.76
CA SER A 59 4.99 -9.20 -10.03
C SER A 59 3.82 -8.30 -10.44
N TRP A 60 4.08 -7.04 -10.83
CA TRP A 60 3.03 -6.12 -11.28
C TRP A 60 2.43 -6.51 -12.63
N HIS A 61 3.26 -7.06 -13.53
CA HIS A 61 2.87 -7.44 -14.88
C HIS A 61 2.59 -8.95 -15.06
N ASP A 62 2.77 -9.75 -14.00
CA ASP A 62 2.39 -11.15 -13.99
C ASP A 62 0.88 -11.35 -14.23
N SER A 63 0.48 -12.57 -14.62
CA SER A 63 -0.89 -12.89 -15.01
C SER A 63 -1.93 -12.78 -13.87
N TRP A 64 -1.48 -12.68 -12.62
CA TRP A 64 -2.35 -12.52 -11.45
C TRP A 64 -2.42 -11.06 -11.03
N PRO A 65 -3.62 -10.48 -10.79
CA PRO A 65 -3.72 -9.09 -10.34
C PRO A 65 -2.93 -8.86 -9.04
N MET A 66 -1.91 -7.99 -9.07
CA MET A 66 -1.09 -7.63 -7.91
C MET A 66 -1.94 -7.35 -6.67
N GLY A 67 -3.05 -6.60 -6.80
CA GLY A 67 -3.95 -6.31 -5.68
C GLY A 67 -4.48 -7.56 -4.97
N TRP A 68 -4.82 -8.62 -5.71
CA TRP A 68 -5.26 -9.88 -5.12
C TRP A 68 -4.13 -10.58 -4.38
N MET A 69 -2.91 -10.56 -4.95
CA MET A 69 -1.72 -11.12 -4.30
C MET A 69 -1.43 -10.41 -2.97
N LEU A 70 -1.54 -9.07 -2.94
CA LEU A 70 -1.40 -8.29 -1.70
C LEU A 70 -2.44 -8.74 -0.67
N CYS A 71 -3.70 -8.88 -1.07
CA CYS A 71 -4.77 -9.32 -0.17
C CYS A 71 -4.50 -10.71 0.41
N ASP A 72 -4.18 -11.69 -0.44
CA ASP A 72 -3.93 -13.07 -0.02
C ASP A 72 -2.73 -13.18 0.92
N PHE A 73 -1.61 -12.56 0.55
CA PHE A 73 -0.40 -12.58 1.37
C PHE A 73 -0.60 -11.90 2.73
N GLY A 74 -1.27 -10.75 2.73
CA GLY A 74 -1.62 -10.04 3.96
C GLY A 74 -2.53 -10.86 4.87
N CYS A 75 -3.60 -11.44 4.32
CA CYS A 75 -4.53 -12.27 5.08
C CYS A 75 -3.86 -13.51 5.66
N SER A 76 -3.00 -14.17 4.88
CA SER A 76 -2.22 -15.33 5.32
C SER A 76 -1.32 -14.99 6.51
N LYS A 77 -0.59 -13.87 6.45
CA LYS A 77 0.23 -13.37 7.57
C LYS A 77 -0.58 -13.07 8.83
N GLU A 78 -1.82 -12.62 8.64
CA GLU A 78 -2.72 -12.29 9.74
C GLU A 78 -3.57 -13.45 10.24
N ASN A 79 -3.36 -14.65 9.70
CA ASN A 79 -4.14 -15.86 10.02
C ASN A 79 -5.66 -15.63 9.84
N VAL A 80 -6.03 -14.89 8.81
CA VAL A 80 -7.41 -14.67 8.39
C VAL A 80 -7.59 -15.17 6.96
N ARG A 81 -8.83 -15.49 6.57
CA ARG A 81 -9.18 -15.80 5.19
C ARG A 81 -9.86 -14.60 4.52
N THR A 82 -9.74 -14.52 3.20
CA THR A 82 -10.34 -13.46 2.38
C THR A 82 -11.42 -14.01 1.45
N THR A 83 -12.37 -13.15 1.07
CA THR A 83 -13.36 -13.43 0.01
C THR A 83 -12.93 -12.86 -1.33
N ILE A 84 -13.61 -13.27 -2.41
CA ILE A 84 -13.34 -12.72 -3.76
C ILE A 84 -13.59 -11.20 -3.77
N GLU A 85 -14.63 -10.74 -3.07
CA GLU A 85 -14.97 -9.32 -2.96
C GLU A 85 -13.88 -8.53 -2.23
N GLN A 86 -13.33 -9.10 -1.15
CA GLN A 86 -12.23 -8.48 -0.40
C GLN A 86 -10.95 -8.39 -1.23
N LYS A 87 -10.64 -9.42 -2.04
CA LYS A 87 -9.54 -9.36 -3.01
C LYS A 87 -9.78 -8.29 -4.07
N ALA A 88 -10.98 -8.25 -4.65
CA ALA A 88 -11.36 -7.29 -5.69
C ALA A 88 -11.37 -5.83 -5.20
N ALA A 89 -11.41 -5.60 -3.89
CA ALA A 89 -11.28 -4.27 -3.30
C ALA A 89 -9.85 -3.71 -3.37
N PHE A 90 -8.83 -4.56 -3.50
CA PHE A 90 -7.47 -4.13 -3.82
C PHE A 90 -7.35 -3.99 -5.34
N LYS A 91 -7.35 -2.76 -5.83
CA LYS A 91 -7.26 -2.46 -7.26
C LYS A 91 -5.88 -1.95 -7.59
N THR A 92 -5.34 -2.39 -8.72
CA THR A 92 -4.08 -1.89 -9.26
C THR A 92 -4.29 -1.28 -10.62
N THR A 93 -3.57 -0.22 -10.92
CA THR A 93 -3.69 0.51 -12.20
C THR A 93 -2.33 1.02 -12.62
N THR A 94 -1.98 0.86 -13.89
CA THR A 94 -0.82 1.51 -14.50
C THR A 94 -1.31 2.64 -15.38
N ALA A 95 -0.69 3.81 -15.26
CA ALA A 95 -0.98 4.96 -16.10
C ALA A 95 0.31 5.70 -16.44
N PRO A 96 0.43 6.31 -17.64
CA PRO A 96 1.54 7.21 -17.93
C PRO A 96 1.57 8.38 -16.94
N PHE A 97 2.77 8.81 -16.53
CA PHE A 97 2.96 9.96 -15.63
C PHE A 97 3.88 10.99 -16.30
N GLY A 98 3.37 11.65 -17.34
CA GLY A 98 4.18 12.51 -18.20
C GLY A 98 4.97 11.74 -19.27
N PRO A 99 5.87 12.42 -20.02
CA PRO A 99 6.50 11.85 -21.22
C PRO A 99 7.40 10.62 -20.97
N ASN A 100 8.11 10.60 -19.84
CA ASN A 100 9.14 9.59 -19.55
C ASN A 100 8.90 8.78 -18.29
N CYS A 101 7.75 8.96 -17.62
CA CYS A 101 7.48 8.24 -16.38
C CYS A 101 6.27 7.31 -16.50
N ASP A 102 6.34 6.21 -15.77
CA ASP A 102 5.23 5.30 -15.52
C ASP A 102 4.74 5.47 -14.08
N GLY A 103 3.42 5.49 -13.91
CA GLY A 103 2.76 5.49 -12.62
C GLY A 103 2.12 4.12 -12.34
N TYR A 104 2.43 3.56 -11.18
CA TYR A 104 1.86 2.30 -10.68
C TYR A 104 1.06 2.59 -9.41
N PHE A 105 -0.26 2.46 -9.49
CA PHE A 105 -1.19 2.87 -8.44
C PHE A 105 -1.84 1.65 -7.80
N VAL A 106 -1.84 1.61 -6.47
CA VAL A 106 -2.61 0.67 -5.67
C VAL A 106 -3.71 1.44 -4.96
N GLN A 107 -4.96 1.04 -5.18
CA GLN A 107 -6.10 1.43 -4.36
C GLN A 107 -6.38 0.32 -3.35
N PHE A 108 -6.38 0.69 -2.07
CA PHE A 108 -6.70 -0.21 -0.98
C PHE A 108 -8.21 -0.24 -0.72
N PRO A 109 -8.73 -1.28 -0.04
CA PRO A 109 -10.09 -1.27 0.47
C PRO A 109 -10.32 -0.01 1.33
N PRO A 110 -11.47 0.67 1.21
CA PRO A 110 -11.77 1.83 2.04
C PRO A 110 -11.60 1.48 3.54
N PRO A 111 -10.74 2.19 4.28
CA PRO A 111 -10.55 1.92 5.68
C PRO A 111 -11.78 2.32 6.50
N PRO A 112 -12.01 1.68 7.67
CA PRO A 112 -13.01 2.17 8.61
C PRO A 112 -12.67 3.61 9.04
N PRO A 113 -13.67 4.46 9.33
CA PRO A 113 -13.41 5.83 9.77
C PRO A 113 -12.48 5.87 10.98
N TYR A 114 -11.45 6.70 10.91
CA TYR A 114 -10.58 6.95 12.05
C TYR A 114 -11.31 7.86 13.05
N PRO A 115 -11.33 7.54 14.36
CA PRO A 115 -11.94 8.43 15.34
C PRO A 115 -11.22 9.78 15.32
N ILE A 116 -12.00 10.86 15.22
CA ILE A 116 -11.45 12.22 15.34
C ILE A 116 -11.05 12.39 16.81
N LEU A 117 -9.76 12.55 17.06
CA LEU A 117 -9.21 12.71 18.39
C LEU A 117 -9.16 14.20 18.75
N SER A 118 -9.44 14.54 20.01
CA SER A 118 -9.06 15.86 20.54
C SER A 118 -7.54 16.01 20.56
N GLU A 119 -7.05 17.23 20.68
CA GLU A 119 -5.60 17.47 20.82
C GLU A 119 -5.05 16.73 22.05
N GLU A 120 -5.77 16.73 23.18
CA GLU A 120 -5.33 16.00 24.38
C GLU A 120 -5.28 14.48 24.15
N GLU A 121 -6.26 13.91 23.45
CA GLU A 121 -6.29 12.49 23.11
C GLU A 121 -5.16 12.11 22.15
N PHE A 122 -4.87 12.97 21.17
CA PHE A 122 -3.77 12.78 20.23
C PHE A 122 -2.41 12.83 20.94
N GLN A 123 -2.21 13.81 21.83
CA GLN A 123 -0.99 13.92 22.63
C GLN A 123 -0.82 12.73 23.58
N ALA A 124 -1.90 12.26 24.22
CA ALA A 124 -1.87 11.07 25.07
C ALA A 124 -1.51 9.81 24.27
N LEU A 125 -2.03 9.68 23.05
CA LEU A 125 -1.75 8.56 22.15
C LEU A 125 -0.27 8.57 21.73
N ILE A 126 0.29 9.73 21.37
CA ILE A 126 1.74 9.90 21.11
C ILE A 126 2.56 9.53 22.35
N ALA A 127 2.20 10.04 23.53
CA ALA A 127 2.90 9.78 24.78
C ALA A 127 2.91 8.29 25.17
N SER A 128 1.84 7.57 24.85
CA SER A 128 1.73 6.12 25.07
C SER A 128 2.60 5.28 24.12
N LYS A 129 3.28 5.90 23.16
CA LYS A 129 4.01 5.26 22.05
C LYS A 129 3.13 4.36 21.17
N GLN A 130 1.81 4.40 21.33
CA GLN A 130 0.89 3.78 20.39
C GLN A 130 0.77 4.71 19.19
N ARG A 131 1.46 4.38 18.09
CA ARG A 131 1.31 5.16 16.86
C ARG A 131 -0.02 4.82 16.20
N PRO A 132 -0.84 5.82 15.85
CA PRO A 132 -2.11 5.56 15.20
C PRO A 132 -1.82 4.94 13.83
N ARG A 133 -2.43 3.79 13.55
CA ARG A 133 -2.29 3.13 12.24
C ARG A 133 -3.27 3.79 11.28
N LEU A 134 -2.81 4.86 10.66
CA LEU A 134 -3.57 5.61 9.66
C LEU A 134 -3.58 4.82 8.35
N ALA A 135 -4.68 4.13 8.08
CA ALA A 135 -4.77 3.24 6.95
C ALA A 135 -4.74 4.03 5.62
N PRO A 136 -4.12 3.47 4.58
CA PRO A 136 -4.02 4.12 3.28
C PRO A 136 -5.33 3.97 2.49
N TYR A 137 -5.62 4.97 1.65
CA TYR A 137 -6.56 4.88 0.54
C TYR A 137 -5.82 4.47 -0.73
N PHE A 138 -4.66 5.09 -1.00
CA PHE A 138 -3.86 4.84 -2.18
C PHE A 138 -2.36 4.79 -1.89
N ALA A 139 -1.64 4.08 -2.75
CA ALA A 139 -0.20 4.19 -2.93
C ALA A 139 0.13 4.38 -4.41
N ALA A 140 1.21 5.09 -4.70
CA ALA A 140 1.70 5.33 -6.05
C ALA A 140 3.22 5.16 -6.10
N VAL A 141 3.69 4.49 -7.15
CA VAL A 141 5.09 4.45 -7.55
C VAL A 141 5.21 5.24 -8.85
N ILE A 142 6.07 6.25 -8.88
CA ILE A 142 6.39 7.00 -10.09
C ILE A 142 7.81 6.63 -10.48
N HIS A 143 7.97 6.04 -11.66
CA HIS A 143 9.26 5.57 -12.18
C HIS A 143 9.63 6.37 -13.42
N ASP A 144 10.76 7.07 -13.40
CA ASP A 144 11.34 7.71 -14.57
C ASP A 144 12.16 6.69 -15.36
N ARG A 145 11.72 6.37 -16.58
CA ARG A 145 12.38 5.39 -17.46
C ARG A 145 13.76 5.82 -17.93
N THR A 146 14.09 7.11 -17.83
CA THR A 146 15.35 7.69 -18.32
C THR A 146 16.42 7.63 -17.27
N SER A 147 16.13 8.10 -16.05
CA SER A 147 17.09 8.09 -14.94
C SER A 147 17.06 6.80 -14.13
N GLY A 148 15.95 6.06 -14.18
CA GLY A 148 15.70 4.94 -13.27
C GLY A 148 15.26 5.39 -11.87
N ASP A 149 15.00 6.68 -11.67
CA ASP A 149 14.55 7.21 -10.39
C ASP A 149 13.14 6.73 -10.07
N ARG A 150 12.91 6.47 -8.79
CA ARG A 150 11.66 5.92 -8.27
C ARG A 150 11.22 6.80 -7.12
N ASN A 151 9.98 7.26 -7.17
CA ASN A 151 9.37 8.03 -6.10
C ASN A 151 8.13 7.29 -5.60
N TYR A 152 7.95 7.25 -4.28
CA TYR A 152 6.85 6.55 -3.64
C TYR A 152 5.96 7.52 -2.87
N PHE A 153 4.65 7.47 -3.12
CA PHE A 153 3.67 8.34 -2.47
C PHE A 153 2.51 7.54 -1.91
N THR A 154 1.91 8.02 -0.82
CA THR A 154 0.70 7.44 -0.25
C THR A 154 -0.29 8.53 0.14
N LEU A 155 -1.57 8.18 0.04
CA LEU A 155 -2.66 8.97 0.60
C LEU A 155 -3.27 8.18 1.76
N GLY A 156 -3.05 8.65 2.99
CA GLY A 156 -3.52 8.01 4.22
C GLY A 156 -4.67 8.76 4.88
N GLN A 157 -5.32 8.11 5.85
CA GLN A 157 -6.20 8.79 6.80
C GLN A 157 -5.44 9.85 7.62
N SER A 158 -6.13 10.90 8.03
CA SER A 158 -5.59 11.91 8.96
C SER A 158 -6.31 11.84 10.32
N PRO A 159 -5.60 11.97 11.46
CA PRO A 159 -6.22 11.99 12.79
C PRO A 159 -7.08 13.25 13.02
N ALA A 160 -6.81 14.33 12.28
CA ALA A 160 -7.60 15.57 12.32
C ALA A 160 -8.84 15.55 11.40
N GLY A 161 -9.13 14.40 10.78
CA GLY A 161 -10.11 14.28 9.70
C GLY A 161 -9.49 14.53 8.32
N GLY A 162 -10.13 13.98 7.28
CA GLY A 162 -9.63 14.04 5.90
C GLY A 162 -8.47 13.06 5.63
N THR A 163 -7.51 13.49 4.82
CA THR A 163 -6.38 12.67 4.36
C THR A 163 -5.03 13.37 4.59
N THR A 164 -3.96 12.58 4.57
CA THR A 164 -2.57 13.05 4.63
C THR A 164 -1.80 12.52 3.42
N PHE A 165 -1.03 13.39 2.79
CA PHE A 165 -0.11 13.03 1.71
C PHE A 165 1.26 12.72 2.31
N ARG A 166 1.82 11.56 1.96
CA ARG A 166 3.06 11.07 2.58
C ARG A 166 3.95 10.41 1.55
N THR A 167 5.22 10.29 1.87
CA THR A 167 6.20 9.51 1.11
C THR A 167 6.93 8.55 2.05
N VAL A 168 7.44 7.45 1.48
CA VAL A 168 8.44 6.61 2.14
C VAL A 168 9.72 6.71 1.31
N THR A 169 10.82 7.13 1.93
CA THR A 169 12.10 7.28 1.25
C THR A 169 12.77 5.92 1.04
N GLU A 170 13.84 5.89 0.24
CA GLU A 170 14.65 4.69 0.02
C GLU A 170 15.25 4.13 1.33
N GLU A 171 15.56 5.00 2.29
CA GLU A 171 16.04 4.64 3.63
C GLU A 171 14.91 4.09 4.53
N GLY A 172 13.66 4.12 4.06
CA GLY A 172 12.48 3.66 4.80
C GLY A 172 11.89 4.72 5.72
N GLU A 173 12.26 5.99 5.57
CA GLU A 173 11.70 7.08 6.38
C GLU A 173 10.28 7.42 5.92
N ASN A 174 9.33 7.41 6.84
CA ASN A 174 7.93 7.72 6.55
C ASN A 174 7.64 9.20 6.83
N CYS A 175 7.66 10.01 5.78
CA CYS A 175 7.60 11.46 5.84
C CYS A 175 6.18 11.96 5.53
N ASN A 176 5.67 12.86 6.38
CA ASN A 176 4.42 13.57 6.12
C ASN A 176 4.72 14.78 5.23
N LEU A 177 4.10 14.83 4.05
CA LEU A 177 4.24 15.92 3.07
C LEU A 177 3.12 16.96 3.19
N GLY A 178 2.16 16.75 4.09
CA GLY A 178 1.09 17.68 4.41
C GLY A 178 -0.31 17.10 4.23
N PRO A 179 -1.34 17.98 4.17
CA PRO A 179 -2.71 17.59 3.86
C PRO A 179 -2.80 16.98 2.47
N GLY A 180 -3.59 15.90 2.34
CA GLY A 180 -3.87 15.29 1.04
C GLY A 180 -5.21 15.75 0.44
N PRO A 181 -5.49 15.41 -0.83
CA PRO A 181 -6.82 15.59 -1.42
C PRO A 181 -7.84 14.61 -0.84
N GLU A 182 -9.12 14.82 -1.14
CA GLU A 182 -10.15 13.79 -0.91
C GLU A 182 -9.73 12.43 -1.51
N PRO A 183 -10.15 11.29 -0.93
CA PRO A 183 -9.71 9.95 -1.32
C PRO A 183 -10.34 9.48 -2.64
N ASP A 184 -9.96 10.16 -3.72
CA ASP A 184 -10.26 9.87 -5.10
C ASP A 184 -8.96 9.71 -5.90
N LEU A 185 -8.90 8.69 -6.77
CA LEU A 185 -7.67 8.34 -7.47
C LEU A 185 -7.22 9.45 -8.44
N ALA A 186 -8.15 10.13 -9.13
CA ALA A 186 -7.80 11.20 -10.06
C ALA A 186 -7.29 12.43 -9.31
N LYS A 187 -7.90 12.77 -8.17
CA LYS A 187 -7.41 13.85 -7.31
C LYS A 187 -6.04 13.52 -6.71
N PHE A 188 -5.82 12.27 -6.29
CA PHE A 188 -4.52 11.82 -5.80
C PHE A 188 -3.43 11.92 -6.89
N TYR A 189 -3.72 11.45 -8.11
CA TYR A 189 -2.84 11.58 -9.26
C TYR A 189 -2.46 13.06 -9.50
N GLN A 190 -3.46 13.94 -9.58
CA GLN A 190 -3.22 15.36 -9.84
C GLN A 190 -2.38 16.00 -8.73
N HIS A 191 -2.62 15.63 -7.47
CA HIS A 191 -1.86 16.14 -6.35
C HIS A 191 -0.37 15.75 -6.41
N ILE A 192 -0.05 14.53 -6.87
CA ILE A 192 1.36 14.12 -7.10
C ILE A 192 1.97 14.95 -8.23
N VAL A 193 1.23 15.21 -9.31
CA VAL A 193 1.71 16.06 -10.43
C VAL A 193 2.03 17.46 -9.93
N ASP A 194 1.12 18.08 -9.17
CA ASP A 194 1.30 19.42 -8.64
C ASP A 194 2.50 19.49 -7.67
N PHE A 195 2.69 18.45 -6.85
CA PHE A 195 3.83 18.34 -5.94
C PHE A 195 5.17 18.16 -6.68
N ALA A 196 5.21 17.42 -7.78
CA ALA A 196 6.44 17.16 -8.53
C ALA A 196 6.91 18.34 -9.40
N VAL A 197 6.02 19.29 -9.71
CA VAL A 197 6.33 20.48 -10.52
C VAL A 197 6.66 21.71 -9.65
N GLY A 198 6.23 21.72 -8.38
CA GLY A 198 6.46 22.82 -7.43
C GLY A 198 7.82 22.77 -6.76
#